data_AF-A0A094IC87-F1
#
_entry.id   AF-A0A094IC87-F1
#
_cell.length_a   1.000
_cell.length_b   1.000
_cell.length_c   1.000
_cell.angle_alpha   90.00
_cell.angle_beta   90.00
_cell.angle_gamma   90.00
#
_symmetry.space_group_name_H-M   'P 1'
#
loop_
_entity.id
_entity.type
_entity.pdbx_description
1 polymer ?
#
loop_
_entity_poly.entity_id
_entity_poly.type
_entity_poly.pdbx_seq_one_letter_code
_entity_poly.pdbx_strand_id
1 'polypeptide(L)'
;MLGCASNWMRCCVASSYVLAVHTLVGAGIIHTRKAEEDDNRLSYLATKFLSTGEGAYLNWLRLYDPDKAWDTPNFRRELDSCPNPLYYASLGGIADTANRLVEEGTDVNAQGGYYGNALQAASAEGHDRIVEVLLSKVAVQELGN
;
A
#
# COMPACT_ATOMS: atom_id res chain seq x y z
N MET A 1 -25.93 12.42 27.68
CA MET A 1 -25.85 12.22 26.22
C MET A 1 -26.02 13.58 25.57
N LEU A 2 -24.97 14.10 24.94
CA LEU A 2 -24.94 15.10 23.84
C LEU A 2 -23.52 15.71 23.83
N GLY A 3 -22.76 15.45 22.78
CA GLY A 3 -21.42 16.02 22.61
C GLY A 3 -20.71 15.45 21.41
N CYS A 4 -21.17 15.77 20.19
CA CYS A 4 -20.46 15.55 18.91
C CYS A 4 -21.16 16.38 17.81
N ALA A 5 -20.92 17.69 17.71
CA ALA A 5 -21.45 18.48 16.57
C ALA A 5 -20.65 19.73 16.17
N SER A 6 -19.45 19.98 16.72
CA SER A 6 -18.84 21.32 16.60
C SER A 6 -17.57 21.41 15.75
N ASN A 7 -17.12 20.34 15.08
CA ASN A 7 -15.86 20.39 14.32
C ASN A 7 -15.98 20.47 12.80
N TRP A 8 -17.19 20.46 12.24
CA TRP A 8 -17.39 20.32 10.79
C TRP A 8 -17.32 21.64 9.99
N MET A 9 -17.42 22.81 10.61
CA MET A 9 -17.56 24.08 9.87
C MET A 9 -16.28 24.89 9.64
N ARG A 10 -15.11 24.45 10.11
CA ARG A 10 -13.83 25.16 9.87
C ARG A 10 -13.02 24.66 8.68
N CYS A 11 -13.44 23.58 8.02
CA CYS A 11 -12.68 22.94 6.94
C CYS A 11 -12.91 23.53 5.53
N CYS A 12 -13.85 24.46 5.33
CA CYS A 12 -14.37 24.74 3.99
C CYS A 12 -13.53 25.65 3.07
N VAL A 13 -12.43 26.28 3.51
CA VAL A 13 -11.76 27.30 2.66
C VAL A 13 -10.28 27.03 2.36
N ALA A 14 -9.62 26.11 3.07
CA ALA A 14 -8.25 25.64 2.73
C ALA A 14 -8.25 24.31 1.93
N SER A 15 -9.43 23.72 1.70
CA SER A 15 -9.65 22.34 1.25
C SER A 15 -9.61 22.13 -0.28
N SER A 16 -9.51 23.15 -1.11
CA SER A 16 -9.66 22.99 -2.56
C SER A 16 -8.38 22.50 -3.26
N TYR A 17 -7.19 22.83 -2.74
CA TYR A 17 -5.93 22.43 -3.37
C TYR A 17 -5.36 21.10 -2.81
N VAL A 18 -5.53 20.86 -1.50
CA VAL A 18 -5.04 19.63 -0.83
C VAL A 18 -5.89 18.41 -1.20
N LEU A 19 -7.20 18.59 -1.36
CA LEU A 19 -8.11 17.50 -1.75
C LEU A 19 -7.86 17.04 -3.18
N ALA A 20 -7.49 17.95 -4.10
CA ALA A 20 -7.22 17.63 -5.50
C ALA A 20 -5.97 16.72 -5.66
N VAL A 21 -4.92 16.96 -4.87
CA VAL A 21 -3.71 16.11 -4.86
C VAL A 21 -3.97 14.78 -4.16
N HIS A 22 -4.77 14.78 -3.08
CA HIS A 22 -5.25 13.58 -2.38
C HIS A 22 -6.07 12.64 -3.31
N THR A 23 -6.85 13.20 -4.23
CA THR A 23 -7.62 12.45 -5.23
C THR A 23 -6.84 12.04 -6.49
N LEU A 24 -5.61 12.52 -6.71
CA LEU A 24 -4.85 12.18 -7.92
C LEU A 24 -3.79 11.10 -7.68
N VAL A 25 -3.21 11.02 -6.47
CA VAL A 25 -2.15 10.05 -6.16
C VAL A 25 -2.65 8.93 -5.23
N GLY A 26 -3.42 9.26 -4.18
CA GLY A 26 -3.98 8.26 -3.26
C GLY A 26 -5.21 7.54 -3.82
N ALA A 27 -6.14 8.29 -4.41
CA ALA A 27 -7.32 7.70 -5.04
C ALA A 27 -7.00 6.91 -6.32
N GLY A 28 -5.84 7.14 -6.96
CA GLY A 28 -5.44 6.35 -8.14
C GLY A 28 -5.16 4.88 -7.82
N ILE A 29 -4.63 4.56 -6.63
CA ILE A 29 -4.36 3.17 -6.23
C ILE A 29 -5.56 2.55 -5.50
N ILE A 30 -6.36 3.36 -4.79
CA ILE A 30 -7.48 2.87 -3.97
C ILE A 30 -8.82 2.85 -4.74
N HIS A 31 -9.04 3.70 -5.76
CA HIS A 31 -10.26 3.72 -6.58
C HIS A 31 -10.17 2.95 -7.91
N THR A 32 -9.05 2.31 -8.25
CA THR A 32 -8.91 1.44 -9.46
C THR A 32 -9.68 0.13 -9.39
N ARG A 33 -10.48 -0.09 -8.34
CA ARG A 33 -11.38 -1.26 -8.10
C ARG A 33 -12.41 -1.55 -9.21
N LYS A 34 -12.29 -1.00 -10.42
CA LYS A 34 -13.16 -1.34 -11.56
C LYS A 34 -12.46 -1.53 -12.90
N ALA A 35 -11.12 -1.49 -12.97
CA ALA A 35 -10.40 -1.63 -14.23
C ALA A 35 -9.51 -2.89 -14.34
N GLU A 36 -9.45 -3.74 -13.32
CA GLU A 36 -8.57 -4.91 -13.33
C GLU A 36 -9.30 -6.18 -13.77
N GLU A 37 -9.33 -6.38 -15.08
CA GLU A 37 -9.33 -7.75 -15.64
C GLU A 37 -8.31 -7.96 -16.78
N ASP A 38 -7.66 -6.94 -17.36
CA ASP A 38 -6.86 -7.17 -18.59
C ASP A 38 -5.51 -6.44 -18.77
N ASP A 39 -5.11 -5.49 -17.92
CA ASP A 39 -3.87 -4.72 -18.19
C ASP A 39 -2.65 -5.17 -17.38
N ASN A 40 -2.08 -6.31 -17.80
CA ASN A 40 -0.78 -6.83 -17.34
C ASN A 40 0.33 -5.76 -17.32
N ARG A 41 0.23 -4.70 -18.16
CA ARG A 41 1.23 -3.62 -18.20
C ARG A 41 1.16 -2.74 -16.96
N LEU A 42 -0.03 -2.46 -16.43
CA LEU A 42 -0.18 -1.66 -15.21
C LEU A 42 0.38 -2.40 -14.01
N SER A 43 0.08 -3.68 -13.87
CA SER A 43 0.68 -4.51 -12.81
C SER A 43 2.20 -4.62 -12.95
N TYR A 44 2.73 -4.78 -14.17
CA TYR A 44 4.16 -4.77 -14.41
C TYR A 44 4.81 -3.43 -14.02
N LEU A 45 4.19 -2.30 -14.38
CA LEU A 45 4.68 -0.97 -14.02
C LEU A 45 4.60 -0.72 -12.51
N ALA A 46 3.52 -1.15 -11.85
CA ALA A 46 3.34 -1.07 -10.41
C ALA A 46 4.39 -1.91 -9.68
N THR A 47 4.59 -3.15 -10.11
CA THR A 47 5.66 -3.99 -9.54
C THR A 47 7.01 -3.35 -9.78
N LYS A 48 7.30 -2.91 -11.01
CA LYS A 48 8.58 -2.28 -11.31
C LYS A 48 8.80 -1.05 -10.44
N PHE A 49 7.77 -0.24 -10.20
CA PHE A 49 7.82 0.93 -9.32
C PHE A 49 8.12 0.57 -7.86
N LEU A 50 7.43 -0.44 -7.33
CA LEU A 50 7.62 -0.96 -5.98
C LEU A 50 8.99 -1.65 -5.80
N SER A 51 9.46 -2.36 -6.83
CA SER A 51 10.76 -3.03 -6.88
C SER A 51 11.91 -2.13 -7.35
N THR A 52 11.67 -0.88 -7.81
CA THR A 52 12.77 -0.03 -8.30
C THR A 52 13.62 0.39 -7.11
N GLY A 53 14.79 -0.24 -7.00
CA GLY A 53 15.77 -0.03 -5.94
C GLY A 53 15.86 1.43 -5.51
N GLU A 54 15.58 1.64 -4.23
CA GLU A 54 15.90 2.80 -3.39
C GLU A 54 15.25 4.15 -3.75
N GLY A 55 14.80 4.37 -4.98
CA GLY A 55 14.40 5.69 -5.45
C GLY A 55 12.88 5.93 -5.45
N ALA A 56 12.16 5.26 -6.33
CA ALA A 56 10.76 5.56 -6.60
C ALA A 56 9.85 5.23 -5.41
N TYR A 57 10.01 4.02 -4.85
CA TYR A 57 9.31 3.58 -3.67
C TYR A 57 9.59 4.46 -2.44
N LEU A 58 10.86 4.74 -2.16
CA LEU A 58 11.24 5.59 -1.03
C LEU A 58 10.74 7.04 -1.20
N ASN A 59 10.88 7.61 -2.39
CA ASN A 59 10.38 8.95 -2.67
C ASN A 59 8.87 9.04 -2.55
N TRP A 60 8.15 8.01 -2.98
CA TRP A 60 6.72 7.90 -2.75
C TRP A 60 6.40 7.95 -1.27
N LEU A 61 7.02 7.11 -0.45
CA LEU A 61 6.79 7.08 1.01
C LEU A 61 7.28 8.33 1.76
N ARG A 62 8.24 9.07 1.22
CA ARG A 62 8.67 10.38 1.74
C ARG A 62 7.61 11.46 1.49
N LEU A 63 6.95 11.39 0.32
CA LEU A 63 5.93 12.35 -0.10
C LEU A 63 4.55 12.03 0.46
N TYR A 64 4.22 10.74 0.52
CA TYR A 64 2.91 10.24 0.89
C TYR A 64 3.03 8.85 1.53
N ASP A 65 2.62 8.77 2.80
CA ASP A 65 2.54 7.52 3.54
C ASP A 65 1.06 7.09 3.63
N PRO A 66 0.63 6.01 2.97
CA PRO A 66 -0.75 5.54 3.06
C PRO A 66 -1.21 5.23 4.49
N ASP A 67 -0.31 4.75 5.35
CA ASP A 67 -0.62 4.43 6.75
C ASP A 67 -0.72 5.70 7.62
N LYS A 68 -0.18 6.83 7.14
CA LYS A 68 -0.13 8.12 7.85
C LYS A 68 -0.55 9.27 6.93
N ALA A 69 -1.64 9.08 6.19
CA ALA A 69 -2.08 10.02 5.15
C ALA A 69 -2.39 11.45 5.65
N TRP A 70 -2.60 11.62 6.97
CA TRP A 70 -2.81 12.92 7.64
C TRP A 70 -1.53 13.56 8.19
N ASP A 71 -0.37 12.91 8.06
CA ASP A 71 0.91 13.41 8.54
C ASP A 71 1.64 14.22 7.47
N THR A 72 2.58 15.07 7.90
CA THR A 72 3.42 15.84 6.97
C THR A 72 4.43 14.92 6.25
N PRO A 73 4.79 15.23 4.99
CA PRO A 73 5.80 14.47 4.26
C PRO A 73 7.09 14.29 5.06
N ASN A 74 7.53 13.04 5.23
CA ASN A 74 8.76 12.72 5.94
C ASN A 74 9.92 12.50 4.96
N PHE A 75 10.53 13.59 4.50
CA PHE A 75 11.66 13.55 3.58
C PHE A 75 12.93 12.89 4.15
N ARG A 76 13.01 12.72 5.48
CA ARG A 76 14.14 12.08 6.16
C ARG A 76 14.00 10.57 6.30
N ARG A 77 12.88 9.99 5.85
CA ARG A 77 12.67 8.55 5.87
C ARG A 77 13.78 7.81 5.10
N GLU A 78 14.25 6.73 5.70
CA GLU A 78 15.24 5.80 5.16
C GLU A 78 14.54 4.50 4.72
N LEU A 79 15.18 3.76 3.80
CA LEU A 79 14.57 2.59 3.17
C LEU A 79 14.39 1.41 4.14
N ASP A 80 15.32 1.24 5.07
CA ASP A 80 15.29 0.23 6.14
C ASP A 80 14.07 0.36 7.07
N SER A 81 13.57 1.58 7.21
CA SER A 81 12.41 1.95 8.02
C SER A 81 11.10 1.85 7.24
N CYS A 82 11.16 1.57 5.94
CA CYS A 82 9.98 1.42 5.10
C CYS A 82 9.43 0.00 5.21
N PRO A 83 8.10 -0.18 5.22
CA PRO A 83 7.50 -1.51 5.08
C PRO A 83 8.00 -2.19 3.80
N ASN A 84 7.97 -3.52 3.77
CA ASN A 84 8.26 -4.26 2.55
C ASN A 84 7.27 -3.84 1.44
N PRO A 85 7.68 -3.61 0.18
CA PRO A 85 6.74 -3.26 -0.89
C PRO A 85 5.55 -4.22 -1.05
N LEU A 86 5.71 -5.49 -0.68
CA LEU A 86 4.62 -6.48 -0.63
C LEU A 86 3.47 -6.05 0.32
N TYR A 87 3.77 -5.29 1.38
CA TYR A 87 2.76 -4.72 2.28
C TYR A 87 1.79 -3.82 1.52
N TYR A 88 2.29 -2.85 0.73
CA TYR A 88 1.43 -1.91 0.01
C TYR A 88 0.74 -2.54 -1.20
N ALA A 89 1.36 -3.54 -1.85
CA ALA A 89 0.68 -4.34 -2.86
C ALA A 89 -0.52 -5.10 -2.25
N SER A 90 -0.34 -5.62 -1.04
CA SER A 90 -1.37 -6.33 -0.28
C SER A 90 -2.46 -5.41 0.23
N LEU A 91 -2.10 -4.22 0.72
CA LEU A 91 -3.04 -3.17 1.12
C LEU A 91 -3.88 -2.68 -0.08
N GLY A 92 -3.24 -2.52 -1.24
CA GLY A 92 -3.88 -2.03 -2.46
C GLY A 92 -4.70 -3.06 -3.22
N GLY A 93 -4.62 -4.35 -2.89
CA GLY A 93 -5.38 -5.39 -3.60
C GLY A 93 -4.81 -5.79 -4.96
N ILE A 94 -3.57 -5.44 -5.27
CA ILE A 94 -2.95 -5.68 -6.58
C ILE A 94 -2.35 -7.09 -6.65
N ALA A 95 -3.20 -8.10 -6.85
CA ALA A 95 -2.84 -9.51 -6.72
C ALA A 95 -1.68 -9.94 -7.64
N ASP A 96 -1.64 -9.45 -8.87
CA ASP A 96 -0.57 -9.79 -9.81
C ASP A 96 0.79 -9.21 -9.38
N THR A 97 0.79 -8.00 -8.82
CA THR A 97 2.02 -7.39 -8.28
C THR A 97 2.48 -8.12 -7.02
N ALA A 98 1.55 -8.50 -6.13
CA ALA A 98 1.86 -9.33 -4.97
C ALA A 98 2.49 -10.67 -5.39
N ASN A 99 1.91 -11.37 -6.38
CA ASN A 99 2.47 -12.60 -6.94
C ASN A 99 3.91 -12.41 -7.44
N ARG A 100 4.14 -11.39 -8.27
CA ARG A 100 5.48 -11.11 -8.83
C ARG A 100 6.50 -10.77 -7.75
N LEU A 101 6.13 -9.97 -6.75
CA LEU A 101 7.03 -9.65 -5.62
C LEU A 101 7.42 -10.92 -4.84
N VAL A 102 6.49 -11.84 -4.63
CA VAL A 102 6.78 -13.11 -3.95
C VAL A 102 7.67 -14.02 -4.82
N GLU A 103 7.45 -14.04 -6.14
CA GLU A 103 8.34 -14.74 -7.09
C GLU A 103 9.76 -14.14 -7.14
N GLU A 104 9.89 -12.82 -6.93
CA GLU A 104 11.17 -12.11 -6.80
C GLU A 104 11.90 -12.45 -5.48
N GLY A 105 11.33 -13.29 -4.62
CA GLY A 105 11.98 -13.77 -3.40
C GLY A 105 11.89 -12.79 -2.23
N THR A 106 10.92 -11.87 -2.24
CA THR A 106 10.67 -11.02 -1.08
C THR A 106 10.26 -11.86 0.14
N ASP A 107 10.69 -11.42 1.31
CA ASP A 107 10.25 -12.02 2.58
C ASP A 107 8.76 -11.73 2.79
N VAL A 108 7.95 -12.78 2.70
CA VAL A 108 6.48 -12.72 2.84
C VAL A 108 6.04 -12.49 4.29
N ASN A 109 6.91 -12.84 5.24
CA ASN A 109 6.70 -12.69 6.68
C ASN A 109 7.31 -11.41 7.23
N ALA A 110 7.88 -10.56 6.36
CA ALA A 110 8.49 -9.30 6.75
C ALA A 110 7.50 -8.44 7.54
N GLN A 111 7.94 -8.02 8.73
CA GLN A 111 7.15 -7.14 9.59
C GLN A 111 7.30 -5.68 9.16
N GLY A 112 6.20 -4.94 9.19
CA GLY A 112 6.17 -3.52 8.87
C GLY A 112 4.77 -3.01 8.57
N GLY A 113 4.67 -1.68 8.51
CA GLY A 113 3.41 -0.97 8.25
C GLY A 113 2.47 -0.96 9.45
N TYR A 114 1.33 -0.31 9.28
CA TYR A 114 0.30 -0.16 10.30
C TYR A 114 -0.33 -1.49 10.73
N TYR A 115 -0.60 -2.38 9.78
CA TYR A 115 -1.24 -3.68 10.05
C TYR A 115 -0.26 -4.76 10.54
N GLY A 116 1.05 -4.50 10.51
CA GLY A 116 2.08 -5.39 11.04
C GLY A 116 2.77 -6.26 10.00
N ASN A 117 2.05 -6.79 9.02
CA ASN A 117 2.62 -7.49 7.86
C ASN A 117 1.68 -7.45 6.64
N ALA A 118 2.15 -7.97 5.50
CA ALA A 118 1.40 -8.00 4.24
C ALA A 118 0.09 -8.82 4.33
N LEU A 119 0.10 -9.96 5.02
CA LEU A 119 -1.07 -10.82 5.18
C LEU A 119 -2.17 -10.15 6.01
N GLN A 120 -1.77 -9.46 7.08
CA GLN A 120 -2.67 -8.69 7.94
C GLN A 120 -3.28 -7.51 7.19
N ALA A 121 -2.50 -6.82 6.35
CA ALA A 121 -3.00 -5.74 5.49
C ALA A 121 -4.03 -6.25 4.47
N ALA A 122 -3.74 -7.34 3.75
CA ALA A 122 -4.68 -7.95 2.82
C ALA A 122 -5.99 -8.38 3.50
N SER A 123 -5.88 -8.96 4.71
CA SER A 123 -7.03 -9.41 5.49
C SER A 123 -7.89 -8.25 5.98
N ALA A 124 -7.26 -7.15 6.41
CA ALA A 124 -7.95 -5.97 6.90
C ALA A 124 -8.77 -5.27 5.79
N GLU A 125 -8.25 -5.25 4.57
CA GLU A 125 -8.91 -4.63 3.41
C GLU A 125 -9.83 -5.61 2.64
N GLY A 126 -9.87 -6.89 3.03
CA GLY A 126 -10.74 -7.91 2.43
C GLY A 126 -10.27 -8.43 1.06
N HIS A 127 -8.95 -8.45 0.83
CA HIS A 127 -8.36 -8.92 -0.43
C HIS A 127 -8.12 -10.44 -0.42
N ASP A 128 -9.20 -11.22 -0.46
CA ASP A 128 -9.17 -12.69 -0.33
C ASP A 128 -8.19 -13.38 -1.27
N ARG A 129 -8.12 -12.94 -2.54
CA ARG A 129 -7.18 -13.50 -3.54
C ARG A 129 -5.71 -13.31 -3.15
N ILE A 130 -5.38 -12.20 -2.49
CA ILE A 130 -4.02 -11.96 -2.00
C ILE A 130 -3.74 -12.80 -0.75
N VAL A 131 -4.73 -12.92 0.14
CA VAL A 131 -4.62 -13.78 1.33
C VAL A 131 -4.30 -15.23 0.91
N GLU A 132 -4.99 -15.77 -0.09
CA GLU A 132 -4.73 -17.11 -0.62
C GLU A 132 -3.30 -17.24 -1.18
N VAL A 133 -2.86 -16.27 -1.98
CA VAL A 133 -1.49 -16.24 -2.54
C VAL A 133 -0.46 -16.23 -1.42
N LEU A 134 -0.58 -15.32 -0.45
CA LEU A 134 0.38 -15.18 0.63
C LEU A 134 0.41 -16.44 1.51
N LEU A 135 -0.74 -17.00 1.89
CA LEU A 135 -0.81 -18.23 2.67
C LEU A 135 -0.17 -19.43 1.97
N SER A 136 -0.40 -19.56 0.66
CA SER A 136 0.22 -20.64 -0.13
C SER A 136 1.75 -20.56 -0.14
N LYS A 137 2.30 -19.35 -0.11
CA LYS A 137 3.75 -19.10 -0.23
C LYS A 137 4.44 -19.14 1.13
N VAL A 138 3.79 -18.66 2.19
CA VAL A 138 4.27 -18.82 3.58
C VAL A 138 4.48 -20.29 3.90
N ALA A 139 3.50 -21.16 3.59
CA ALA A 139 3.61 -22.60 3.84
C ALA A 139 4.78 -23.27 3.09
N VAL A 140 5.15 -22.75 1.91
CA VAL A 140 6.27 -23.26 1.11
C VAL A 140 7.62 -22.80 1.67
N GLN A 141 7.72 -21.57 2.19
CA GLN A 141 8.97 -21.08 2.80
C GLN A 141 9.32 -21.82 4.10
N GLU A 142 8.32 -22.21 4.90
CA GLU A 142 8.53 -22.92 6.17
C GLU A 142 9.00 -24.38 5.99
N LEU A 143 8.73 -25.02 4.85
CA LEU A 143 9.12 -26.41 4.57
C LEU A 143 10.50 -26.54 3.91
N GLY A 144 11.12 -25.43 3.50
CA GLY A 144 12.40 -25.39 2.80
C GLY A 144 13.60 -24.91 3.64
N ASN A 145 13.40 -24.60 4.92
CA ASN A 145 14.42 -24.12 5.87
C ASN A 145 14.90 -25.21 6.83
#